data_AF-A0AAU3ZL98-F1
#
_entry.id   AF-A0AAU3ZL98-F1
#
_cell.length_a   1.000
_cell.length_b   1.000
_cell.length_c   1.000
_cell.angle_alpha   90.00
_cell.angle_beta   90.00
_cell.angle_gamma   90.00
#
_symmetry.space_group_name_H-M   'P 1'
#
loop_
_entity.id
_entity.type
_entity.pdbx_description
1 polymer ?
#
loop_
_entity_poly.entity_id
_entity_poly.type
_entity_poly.pdbx_seq_one_letter_code
_entity_poly.pdbx_strand_id
1 'polypeptide(L)'
;MRLDVPVGHTVVEVPTELFEHLTKDGLPSGEIKRFEAPIMLVTEQGTCIVQGPEMRDAEALSQMRLPDYEDCIEVDPESVAECIRVRDLLWASAIHHTE
;
A
#
# COMPACT_ATOMS: atom_id res chain seq x y z
N MET A 1 19.35 -0.39 -2.67
CA MET A 1 18.31 -1.26 -2.07
C MET A 1 17.88 -2.26 -3.14
N ARG A 2 17.67 -3.54 -2.81
CA ARG A 2 17.16 -4.55 -3.74
C ARG A 2 15.82 -5.02 -3.19
N LEU A 3 14.75 -4.86 -3.97
CA LEU A 3 13.43 -5.38 -3.63
C LEU A 3 13.33 -6.81 -4.14
N ASP A 4 12.83 -7.70 -3.29
CA ASP A 4 12.49 -9.06 -3.68
C ASP A 4 11.06 -9.06 -4.25
N VAL A 5 10.96 -8.99 -5.58
CA VAL A 5 9.68 -8.98 -6.30
C VAL A 5 9.30 -10.42 -6.68
N PRO A 6 8.18 -10.96 -6.18
CA PRO A 6 7.69 -12.28 -6.57
C PRO A 6 7.41 -12.39 -8.07
N VAL A 7 7.46 -13.61 -8.60
CA VAL A 7 7.10 -13.86 -10.01
C VAL A 7 5.64 -13.45 -10.25
N GLY A 8 5.40 -12.69 -11.32
CA GLY A 8 4.08 -12.17 -11.69
C GLY A 8 3.66 -10.93 -10.90
N HIS A 9 4.55 -10.37 -10.07
CA HIS A 9 4.39 -9.06 -9.45
C HIS A 9 5.29 -8.05 -10.15
N THR A 10 4.90 -6.78 -10.07
CA THR A 10 5.73 -5.63 -10.45
C THR A 10 5.73 -4.59 -9.32
N VAL A 11 6.50 -3.53 -9.50
CA VAL A 11 6.59 -2.41 -8.57
C VAL A 11 6.33 -1.11 -9.29
N VAL A 12 5.54 -0.25 -8.67
CA VAL A 12 5.28 1.11 -9.14
C VAL A 12 5.66 2.11 -8.07
N GLU A 13 6.12 3.27 -8.52
CA GLU A 13 6.39 4.41 -7.65
C GLU A 13 5.20 5.35 -7.66
N VAL A 14 4.65 5.66 -6.48
CA VAL A 14 3.48 6.52 -6.35
C VAL A 14 3.73 7.65 -5.34
N PRO A 15 3.17 8.86 -5.55
CA PRO A 15 3.23 9.92 -4.55
C PRO A 15 2.52 9.53 -3.25
N THR A 16 3.11 9.83 -2.09
CA THR A 16 2.46 9.52 -0.80
C THR A 16 1.17 10.32 -0.57
N GLU A 17 1.03 11.47 -1.22
CA GLU A 17 -0.17 12.32 -1.19
C GLU A 17 -1.44 11.58 -1.69
N LEU A 18 -1.27 10.54 -2.51
CA LEU A 18 -2.41 9.71 -2.95
C LEU A 18 -3.08 8.99 -1.77
N PHE A 19 -2.32 8.58 -0.75
CA PHE A 19 -2.89 7.89 0.41
C PHE A 19 -3.70 8.82 1.32
N GLU A 20 -3.49 10.13 1.26
CA GLU A 20 -4.33 11.10 1.98
C GLU A 20 -5.80 10.99 1.56
N HIS A 21 -6.05 10.60 0.30
CA HIS A 21 -7.39 10.43 -0.24
C HIS A 21 -8.15 9.26 0.39
N LEU A 22 -7.46 8.28 0.97
CA LEU A 22 -8.08 7.14 1.64
C LEU A 22 -8.89 7.54 2.88
N THR A 23 -8.63 8.72 3.44
CA THR A 23 -9.49 9.29 4.50
C THR A 23 -10.92 9.53 4.02
N LYS A 24 -11.13 9.74 2.72
CA LYS A 24 -12.46 9.86 2.09
C LYS A 24 -13.20 8.52 2.07
N ASP A 25 -12.48 7.41 2.14
CA ASP A 25 -13.00 6.04 2.19
C ASP A 25 -13.17 5.52 3.63
N GLY A 26 -13.03 6.40 4.63
CA GLY A 26 -13.25 6.08 6.04
C GLY A 26 -12.02 5.55 6.78
N LEU A 27 -10.83 5.60 6.17
CA LEU A 27 -9.58 5.27 6.86
C LEU A 27 -9.14 6.40 7.81
N PRO A 28 -8.56 6.07 8.99
CA PRO A 28 -8.30 7.04 10.05
C PRO A 28 -7.15 8.00 9.72
N SER A 29 -6.26 7.63 8.79
CA SER A 29 -5.19 8.49 8.28
C SER A 29 -4.83 8.06 6.85
N GLY A 30 -4.07 8.88 6.14
CA GLY A 30 -3.36 8.49 4.91
C GLY A 30 -1.87 8.25 5.14
N GLU A 31 -1.41 8.23 6.39
CA GLU A 31 0.01 8.11 6.71
C GLU A 31 0.43 6.63 6.70
N ILE A 32 1.47 6.31 5.96
CA ILE A 32 2.04 4.96 5.91
C ILE A 32 2.70 4.67 7.26
N LYS A 33 2.26 3.62 7.95
CA LYS A 33 2.76 3.22 9.27
C LYS A 33 3.61 1.95 9.23
N ARG A 34 3.38 1.08 8.24
CA ARG A 34 4.15 -0.17 8.05
C ARG A 34 4.71 -0.23 6.63
N PHE A 35 5.91 -0.80 6.52
CA PHE A 35 6.59 -1.06 5.26
C PHE A 35 6.65 -2.56 5.00
N GLU A 36 5.54 -3.07 4.49
CA GLU A 36 5.34 -4.46 4.07
C GLU A 36 4.38 -4.46 2.88
N ALA A 37 4.26 -5.58 2.17
CA ALA A 37 3.41 -5.64 1.00
C ALA A 37 1.98 -5.16 1.31
N PRO A 38 1.41 -4.26 0.49
CA PRO A 38 1.95 -3.80 -0.78
C PRO A 38 2.92 -2.59 -0.70
N ILE A 39 3.01 -1.85 0.42
CA ILE A 39 3.84 -0.63 0.52
C ILE A 39 5.23 -0.96 1.07
N MET A 40 6.25 -1.02 0.20
CA MET A 40 7.55 -1.58 0.55
C MET A 40 8.52 -0.59 1.19
N LEU A 41 8.46 0.69 0.82
CA LEU A 41 9.33 1.76 1.33
C LEU A 41 8.82 3.14 0.91
N VAL A 42 9.30 4.18 1.59
CA VAL A 42 9.25 5.57 1.14
C VAL A 42 10.64 5.99 0.66
N THR A 43 10.71 6.64 -0.49
CA THR A 43 11.95 7.15 -1.08
C THR A 43 12.36 8.46 -0.42
N GLU A 44 13.60 8.89 -0.66
CA GLU A 44 14.08 10.22 -0.21
C GLU A 44 13.31 11.38 -0.86
N GLN A 45 12.58 11.12 -1.95
CA GLN A 45 11.80 12.11 -2.69
C GLN A 45 10.36 12.24 -2.17
N GLY A 46 9.96 11.45 -1.16
CA GLY A 46 8.60 11.48 -0.61
C GLY A 46 7.58 10.72 -1.46
N THR A 47 8.03 9.83 -2.35
CA THR A 47 7.20 8.84 -3.02
C THR A 47 7.29 7.51 -2.26
N CYS A 48 6.40 6.57 -2.53
CA CYS A 48 6.53 5.21 -2.03
C CYS A 48 6.57 4.18 -3.16
N ILE A 49 7.25 3.07 -2.90
CA ILE A 49 7.26 1.93 -3.81
C ILE A 49 6.16 0.97 -3.37
N VAL A 50 5.24 0.69 -4.28
CA VAL A 50 4.13 -0.23 -4.08
C VAL A 50 4.35 -1.46 -4.95
N GLN A 51 4.22 -2.63 -4.34
CA GLN A 51 4.42 -3.93 -4.96
C GLN A 51 3.12 -4.71 -4.98
N GLY A 52 2.77 -5.26 -6.15
CA GLY A 52 1.55 -6.04 -6.33
C GLY A 52 1.61 -6.88 -7.60
N PRO A 53 0.62 -7.77 -7.83
CA PRO A 53 0.46 -8.47 -9.09
C PRO A 53 0.43 -7.51 -10.29
N GLU A 54 0.98 -7.95 -11.42
CA GLU A 54 0.78 -7.27 -12.70
C GLU A 54 -0.72 -7.12 -12.98
N MET A 55 -1.15 -5.91 -13.32
CA MET A 55 -2.53 -5.66 -13.73
C MET A 55 -2.83 -6.41 -15.04
N ARG A 56 -3.81 -7.32 -15.01
CA ARG A 56 -4.17 -8.14 -16.19
C ARG A 56 -5.63 -8.04 -16.59
N ASP A 57 -6.46 -7.35 -15.81
CA ASP A 57 -7.85 -7.10 -16.20
C ASP A 57 -7.91 -6.13 -17.40
N ALA A 58 -8.24 -6.68 -18.56
CA ALA A 58 -8.35 -5.94 -19.81
C ALA A 58 -9.47 -4.89 -19.79
N GLU A 59 -10.55 -5.10 -19.03
CA GLU A 59 -11.62 -4.12 -18.91
C GLU A 59 -11.12 -2.90 -18.15
N ALA A 60 -10.52 -3.10 -16.97
CA ALA A 60 -9.93 -2.02 -16.19
C ALA A 60 -8.84 -1.26 -16.96
N LEU A 61 -7.92 -1.99 -17.62
CA LEU A 61 -6.87 -1.39 -18.47
C LEU A 61 -7.46 -0.56 -19.62
N SER A 62 -8.57 -0.99 -20.22
CA SER A 62 -9.23 -0.25 -21.32
C SER A 62 -9.85 1.08 -20.87
N GLN A 63 -10.16 1.22 -19.58
CA GLN A 63 -10.68 2.46 -19.00
C GLN A 63 -9.57 3.45 -18.61
N MET A 64 -8.30 3.02 -18.64
CA MET A 64 -7.15 3.83 -18.27
C MET A 64 -6.45 4.37 -19.51
N ARG A 65 -5.90 5.58 -19.41
CA ARG A 65 -4.90 6.08 -20.36
C ARG A 65 -3.55 6.02 -19.66
N LEU A 66 -2.87 4.88 -19.75
CA LEU A 66 -1.51 4.68 -19.25
C LEU A 66 -0.52 5.11 -20.34
N PRO A 67 0.26 6.19 -20.14
CA PRO A 67 1.41 6.50 -20.98
C PRO A 67 2.46 5.39 -20.92
N ASP A 68 3.32 5.29 -21.94
CA ASP A 68 4.37 4.26 -22.03
C ASP A 68 5.39 4.27 -20.87
N TYR A 69 5.41 5.33 -20.06
CA TYR A 69 6.29 5.49 -18.91
C TYR A 69 5.58 5.23 -17.56
N GLU A 70 4.30 4.90 -17.57
CA GLU A 70 3.52 4.54 -16.38
C GLU A 70 3.15 3.06 -16.42
N ASP A 71 2.95 2.49 -15.25
CA ASP A 71 2.50 1.11 -15.08
C ASP A 71 1.45 1.08 -13.95
N CYS A 72 0.69 -0.01 -13.87
CA CYS A 72 -0.34 -0.19 -12.87
C CYS A 72 -0.30 -1.61 -12.29
N ILE A 73 -0.67 -1.70 -11.02
CA ILE A 73 -0.74 -2.95 -10.27
C ILE A 73 -2.11 -3.12 -9.66
N GLU A 74 -2.49 -4.37 -9.47
CA GLU A 74 -3.65 -4.71 -8.66
C GLU A 74 -3.25 -4.66 -7.18
N VAL A 75 -4.00 -3.92 -6.38
CA VAL A 75 -3.83 -3.89 -4.92
C VAL A 75 -5.17 -4.13 -4.25
N ASP A 76 -5.15 -5.03 -3.26
CA ASP A 76 -6.30 -5.24 -2.40
C ASP A 76 -6.45 -4.06 -1.42
N PRO A 77 -7.65 -3.44 -1.34
CA PRO A 77 -7.87 -2.28 -0.47
C PRO A 77 -7.60 -2.56 1.01
N GLU A 78 -7.88 -3.77 1.50
CA GLU A 78 -7.64 -4.14 2.90
C GLU A 78 -6.14 -4.22 3.19
N SER A 79 -5.35 -4.73 2.25
CA SER A 79 -3.89 -4.80 2.36
C SER A 79 -3.24 -3.40 2.42
N VAL A 80 -3.73 -2.44 1.63
CA VAL A 80 -3.29 -1.03 1.72
C VAL A 80 -3.72 -0.42 3.06
N ALA A 81 -4.97 -0.65 3.48
CA ALA A 81 -5.49 -0.16 4.75
C ALA A 81 -4.65 -0.66 5.94
N GLU A 82 -4.23 -1.92 5.93
CA GLU A 82 -3.38 -2.48 6.96
C GLU A 82 -2.04 -1.73 7.11
N CYS A 83 -1.40 -1.35 6.00
CA CYS A 83 -0.14 -0.59 6.03
C CYS A 83 -0.28 0.79 6.71
N ILE A 84 -1.51 1.31 6.79
CA ILE A 84 -1.84 2.64 7.30
C ILE A 84 -2.46 2.58 8.71
N ARG A 85 -3.06 1.44 9.09
CA ARG A 85 -3.67 1.26 10.41
C ARG A 85 -2.63 1.29 11.52
N VAL A 86 -2.92 2.09 12.55
CA VAL A 86 -2.27 1.97 13.86
C VAL A 86 -2.97 0.83 14.58
N ARG A 87 -2.27 -0.27 14.88
CA ARG A 87 -2.74 -1.19 15.92
C ARG A 87 -2.65 -0.44 17.23
N ASP A 88 -3.76 0.10 17.72
CA ASP A 88 -3.85 0.52 19.10
C ASP A 88 -3.41 -0.65 19.97
N LEU A 89 -2.28 -0.51 20.64
CA LEU A 89 -1.66 -1.50 21.53
C LEU A 89 -2.48 -1.76 22.81
N LEU A 90 -3.79 -1.48 22.81
CA LEU A 90 -4.68 -1.66 23.95
C LEU A 90 -4.85 -3.15 24.35
N TRP A 91 -4.49 -4.09 23.48
CA TRP A 91 -4.60 -5.53 23.77
C TRP A 91 -3.39 -6.10 24.53
N ALA A 92 -2.25 -5.40 24.55
CA ALA A 92 -1.06 -5.90 25.26
C ALA A 92 -1.16 -5.76 26.79
N SER A 93 -2.01 -4.86 27.29
CA SER A 93 -2.16 -4.63 28.73
C SER A 93 -3.18 -5.55 29.41
N ALA A 94 -4.02 -6.27 28.65
CA ALA A 94 -5.11 -7.08 29.22
C ALA A 94 -4.70 -8.49 29.67
N ILE A 95 -3.46 -8.94 29.39
CA ILE A 95 -3.01 -10.31 29.68
C ILE A 95 -2.13 -10.41 30.96
N HIS A 96 -1.76 -9.28 31.58
CA HIS A 96 -0.91 -9.27 32.79
C HIS A 96 -1.64 -9.02 34.12
N HIS A 97 -2.98 -9.06 34.15
CA HIS A 97 -3.73 -9.05 35.41
C HIS A 97 -4.62 -10.28 35.52
N THR A 98 -4.01 -11.39 35.91
CA THR A 98 -4.71 -12.48 36.61
C THR A 98 -3.74 -13.00 37.66
N GLU A 99 -3.74 -12.34 38.82
CA GLU A 99 -3.28 -12.93 40.08
C GLU A 99 -4.43 -13.71 40.72
#